data_AF-A0A9E0FI54-F1
#
_entry.id   AF-A0A9E0FI54-F1
#
_cell.length_a   1.000
_cell.length_b   1.000
_cell.length_c   1.000
_cell.angle_alpha   90.00
_cell.angle_beta   90.00
_cell.angle_gamma   90.00
#
_symmetry.space_group_name_H-M   'P 1'
#
loop_
_entity.id
_entity.type
_entity.pdbx_description
1 polymer ?
#
loop_
_entity_poly.entity_id
_entity_poly.type
_entity_poly.pdbx_seq_one_letter_code
_entity_poly.pdbx_strand_id
1 'polypeptide(L)'
;VDECIAENVLSEFFRNHREEVITVSIYEYDEEGHLEVVKEEGRQLGLAEGKIKERSNGIKVFIKLCKEVNLSDEDTIYKLMKNYKLSKEEAVNAIKNNS
;
A
#
# COMPACT_ATOMS: atom_id res chain seq x y z
N VAL A 1 42.64 13.87 7.09
CA VAL A 1 41.84 13.50 8.28
C VAL A 1 42.78 13.16 9.43
N ASP A 2 43.75 12.26 9.24
CA ASP A 2 44.72 11.86 10.29
C ASP A 2 45.57 13.00 10.85
N GLU A 3 46.01 13.95 10.02
CA GLU A 3 46.77 15.15 10.45
C GLU A 3 45.92 16.06 11.36
N CYS A 4 44.66 16.31 11.00
CA CYS A 4 43.74 17.12 11.82
C CYS A 4 43.36 16.44 13.15
N ILE A 5 43.38 15.09 13.18
CA ILE A 5 43.22 14.29 14.40
C ILE A 5 44.49 14.39 15.25
N ALA A 6 45.68 14.27 14.64
CA ALA A 6 46.96 14.35 15.31
C ALA A 6 47.22 15.73 15.94
N GLU A 7 46.77 16.80 15.27
CA GLU A 7 46.92 18.18 15.71
C GLU A 7 45.75 18.67 16.59
N ASN A 8 44.76 17.82 16.91
CA ASN A 8 43.61 18.17 17.76
C ASN A 8 42.77 19.37 17.25
N VAL A 9 42.86 19.69 15.96
CA VAL A 9 42.28 20.88 15.33
C VAL A 9 40.76 20.90 15.47
N LEU A 10 40.13 19.72 15.40
CA LEU A 10 38.67 19.57 15.53
C LEU A 10 38.16 19.74 16.98
N SER A 11 39.03 19.66 17.98
CA SER A 11 38.66 19.68 19.41
C SER A 11 38.12 21.06 19.84
N GLU A 12 38.75 22.13 19.36
CA GLU A 12 38.33 23.50 19.65
C GLU A 12 37.02 23.85 18.92
N PHE A 13 36.88 23.38 17.68
CA PHE A 13 35.65 23.51 16.89
C PHE A 13 34.45 22.84 17.58
N PHE A 14 34.57 21.58 18.00
CA PHE A 14 33.48 20.86 18.67
C PHE A 14 33.15 21.40 20.07
N ARG A 15 34.10 22.02 20.78
CA ARG A 15 33.83 22.70 22.06
C ARG A 15 33.01 23.98 21.85
N ASN A 16 33.35 24.78 20.84
CA ASN A 16 32.65 26.02 20.53
C ASN A 16 31.26 25.76 19.93
N HIS A 17 31.07 24.64 19.22
CA HIS A 17 29.81 24.26 18.56
C HIS A 17 29.12 23.05 19.21
N ARG A 18 29.32 22.83 20.51
CA ARG A 18 28.93 21.59 21.21
C ARG A 18 27.44 21.23 21.06
N GLU A 19 26.53 22.20 21.16
CA GLU A 19 25.09 21.91 21.04
C GLU A 19 24.66 21.53 19.62
N GLU A 20 25.26 22.16 18.61
CA GLU A 20 25.01 21.84 17.19
C GLU A 20 25.56 20.46 16.85
N VAL A 21 26.77 20.15 17.33
CA VAL A 21 27.40 18.83 17.14
C VAL A 21 26.58 17.75 17.82
N ILE A 22 26.09 17.98 19.04
CA ILE A 22 25.20 17.03 19.72
C ILE A 22 23.90 16.83 18.91
N THR A 23 23.26 17.91 18.47
CA THR A 23 22.00 17.87 17.71
C THR A 23 22.13 17.17 16.36
N VAL A 24 23.26 17.32 15.68
CA VAL A 24 23.54 16.61 14.42
C VAL A 24 23.94 15.16 14.69
N SER A 25 24.60 14.87 15.83
CA SER A 25 25.05 13.52 16.20
C SER A 25 23.95 12.60 16.75
N ILE A 26 22.77 13.11 17.11
CA ILE A 26 21.66 12.31 17.67
C ILE A 26 20.78 11.62 16.62
N TYR A 27 20.96 11.91 15.33
CA TYR A 27 20.15 11.31 14.27
C TYR A 27 21.03 10.64 13.22
N GLU A 28 21.39 9.38 13.49
CA GLU A 28 21.87 8.48 12.45
C GLU A 28 20.66 7.91 11.70
N TYR A 29 20.66 8.02 10.38
CA TYR A 29 19.63 7.41 9.55
C TYR A 29 19.87 5.89 9.46
N ASP A 30 18.92 5.11 9.97
CA ASP A 30 18.89 3.67 9.82
C ASP A 30 18.28 3.30 8.45
N GLU A 31 19.14 3.20 7.44
CA GLU A 31 18.76 2.83 6.08
C GLU A 31 18.16 1.42 6.00
N GLU A 32 18.69 0.47 6.78
CA GLU A 32 18.22 -0.91 6.79
C GLU A 32 16.81 -0.98 7.38
N GLY A 33 16.59 -0.36 8.54
CA GLY A 33 15.27 -0.26 9.15
C GLY A 33 14.25 0.48 8.28
N HIS A 34 14.66 1.57 7.61
CA HIS A 34 13.78 2.26 6.67
C HIS A 34 13.38 1.37 5.49
N LEU A 35 14.33 0.65 4.89
CA LEU A 35 14.07 -0.21 3.75
C LEU A 35 13.13 -1.38 4.13
N GLU A 36 13.30 -1.95 5.32
CA GLU A 36 12.39 -2.97 5.84
C GLU A 36 10.96 -2.45 5.98
N VAL A 37 10.78 -1.26 6.54
CA VAL A 37 9.46 -0.61 6.66
C VAL A 37 8.82 -0.42 5.29
N VAL A 38 9.55 0.17 4.35
CA VAL A 38 9.05 0.42 2.98
C VAL A 38 8.66 -0.89 2.28
N LYS A 39 9.48 -1.94 2.44
CA LYS A 39 9.20 -3.26 1.86
C LYS A 39 7.93 -3.88 2.44
N GLU A 40 7.75 -3.80 3.75
CA GLU A 40 6.58 -4.34 4.42
C GLU A 40 5.32 -3.56 4.06
N GLU A 41 5.38 -2.23 4.02
CA GLU A 41 4.28 -1.39 3.56
C GLU A 41 3.88 -1.74 2.12
N GLY A 42 4.86 -1.86 1.22
CA GLY A 42 4.63 -2.28 -0.16
C GLY A 42 3.98 -3.66 -0.26
N ARG A 43 4.42 -4.63 0.56
CA ARG A 43 3.82 -5.97 0.62
C ARG A 43 2.36 -5.92 1.07
N GLN A 44 2.07 -5.13 2.10
CA GLN A 44 0.72 -4.98 2.66
C GLN A 44 -0.22 -4.29 1.68
N LEU A 45 0.23 -3.23 1.00
CA LEU A 45 -0.49 -2.58 -0.09
C LEU A 45 -0.79 -3.56 -1.23
N GLY A 46 0.21 -4.31 -1.68
CA GLY A 46 0.04 -5.31 -2.74
C GLY A 46 -0.97 -6.40 -2.38
N LEU A 47 -0.99 -6.86 -1.13
CA LEU A 47 -1.99 -7.82 -0.66
C LEU A 47 -3.40 -7.21 -0.60
N ALA A 48 -3.53 -5.96 -0.17
CA ALA A 48 -4.81 -5.26 -0.13
C ALA A 48 -5.37 -5.06 -1.54
N GLU A 49 -4.55 -4.55 -2.47
CA GLU A 49 -4.92 -4.39 -3.88
C GLU A 49 -5.27 -5.72 -4.53
N GLY A 50 -4.49 -6.78 -4.26
CA GLY A 50 -4.73 -8.12 -4.75
C GLY A 50 -6.11 -8.65 -4.37
N LYS A 51 -6.51 -8.50 -3.09
CA LYS A 51 -7.84 -8.92 -2.61
C LYS A 51 -8.98 -8.15 -3.28
N ILE A 52 -8.82 -6.85 -3.49
CA ILE A 52 -9.82 -6.02 -4.17
C ILE A 52 -9.94 -6.45 -5.64
N LYS A 53 -8.81 -6.66 -6.32
CA LYS A 53 -8.76 -7.07 -7.72
C LYS A 53 -9.35 -8.46 -7.94
N GLU A 54 -9.03 -9.43 -7.08
CA GLU A 54 -9.58 -10.78 -7.13
C GLU A 54 -11.11 -10.74 -6.99
N ARG A 55 -11.61 -10.02 -5.99
CA ARG A 55 -13.04 -9.86 -5.76
C ARG A 55 -13.74 -9.21 -6.95
N SER A 56 -13.16 -8.13 -7.49
CA SER A 56 -13.70 -7.45 -8.68
C SER A 56 -13.75 -8.41 -9.87
N ASN A 57 -12.65 -9.11 -10.16
CA ASN A 57 -12.58 -10.08 -11.25
C ASN A 57 -13.60 -11.21 -11.10
N GLY A 58 -13.78 -11.74 -9.89
CA GLY A 58 -14.79 -12.76 -9.61
C GLY A 58 -16.20 -12.29 -9.97
N ILE A 59 -16.56 -11.06 -9.62
CA ILE A 59 -17.85 -10.46 -9.98
C ILE A 59 -17.99 -10.32 -11.50
N LYS A 60 -16.94 -9.87 -12.20
CA LYS A 60 -16.95 -9.73 -13.66
C LYS A 60 -17.18 -11.07 -14.36
N VAL A 61 -16.43 -12.10 -13.95
CA VAL A 61 -16.57 -13.46 -14.50
C VAL A 61 -17.95 -14.02 -14.21
N PHE A 62 -18.48 -13.80 -13.01
CA PHE A 62 -19.83 -14.24 -12.65
C PHE A 62 -20.90 -13.58 -13.54
N ILE A 63 -20.83 -12.26 -13.74
CA ILE A 63 -21.76 -11.55 -14.63
C ILE A 63 -21.67 -12.08 -16.06
N LYS A 64 -20.44 -12.31 -16.56
CA LYS A 64 -20.23 -12.89 -17.89
C LYS A 64 -20.89 -14.26 -18.02
N LEU A 65 -20.70 -15.13 -17.02
CA LEU A 65 -21.35 -16.45 -16.98
C LEU A 65 -22.88 -16.32 -16.95
N CYS A 66 -23.43 -15.40 -16.16
CA CYS A 66 -24.88 -15.15 -16.13
C CYS A 66 -25.42 -14.75 -17.51
N LYS A 67 -24.69 -13.94 -18.26
CA LYS A 67 -25.05 -13.60 -19.64
C LYS A 67 -24.95 -14.79 -20.60
N GLU A 68 -23.89 -15.60 -20.49
CA GLU A 68 -23.70 -16.79 -21.34
C GLU A 68 -24.83 -17.82 -21.16
N VAL A 69 -25.41 -17.91 -19.97
CA VAL A 69 -26.57 -18.79 -19.69
C VAL A 69 -27.92 -18.11 -19.90
N ASN A 70 -27.94 -16.89 -20.49
CA ASN A 70 -29.15 -16.07 -20.71
C ASN A 70 -29.98 -15.82 -19.43
N LEU A 71 -29.31 -15.63 -18.30
CA LEU A 71 -29.97 -15.28 -17.05
C LEU A 71 -30.46 -13.83 -17.11
N SER A 72 -31.64 -13.56 -16.52
CA SER A 72 -32.16 -12.21 -16.46
C SER A 72 -31.27 -11.29 -15.61
N ASP A 73 -31.30 -9.99 -15.87
CA ASP A 73 -30.60 -9.01 -15.04
C ASP A 73 -31.12 -9.02 -13.60
N GLU A 74 -32.43 -9.22 -13.39
CA GLU A 74 -33.03 -9.31 -12.06
C GLU A 74 -32.50 -10.49 -11.24
N ASP A 75 -32.41 -11.67 -11.86
CA ASP A 75 -31.84 -12.86 -11.23
C ASP A 75 -30.33 -12.70 -10.98
N THR A 76 -29.63 -12.05 -11.91
CA THR A 76 -28.20 -11.76 -11.77
C THR A 76 -27.96 -10.81 -10.60
N ILE A 77 -28.77 -9.75 -10.46
CA ILE A 77 -28.74 -8.83 -9.31
C ILE A 77 -28.98 -9.58 -8.01
N TYR A 78 -30.03 -10.42 -7.94
CA TYR A 78 -30.33 -11.20 -6.74
C TYR A 78 -29.16 -12.11 -6.35
N LYS A 79 -28.56 -12.80 -7.30
CA LYS A 79 -27.41 -13.69 -7.05
C LYS A 79 -26.15 -12.91 -6.63
N LEU A 80 -25.89 -11.73 -7.21
CA LEU A 80 -24.79 -10.86 -6.81
C LEU A 80 -24.95 -10.37 -5.36
N MET A 81 -26.15 -9.92 -5.00
CA MET A 81 -26.46 -9.50 -3.64
C MET A 81 -26.30 -10.66 -2.65
N LYS A 82 -26.80 -11.85 -3.00
CA LYS A 82 -26.74 -13.04 -2.13
C LYS A 82 -25.32 -13.59 -1.96
N ASN A 83 -24.58 -13.77 -3.06
CA ASN A 83 -23.30 -14.46 -3.04
C ASN A 83 -22.13 -13.54 -2.68
N TYR A 84 -22.21 -12.28 -3.11
CA TYR A 84 -21.14 -11.31 -2.90
C TYR A 84 -21.50 -10.25 -1.86
N LYS A 85 -22.70 -10.28 -1.26
CA LYS A 85 -23.14 -9.30 -0.24
C LYS A 85 -23.13 -7.85 -0.75
N LEU A 86 -23.35 -7.66 -2.05
CA LEU A 86 -23.49 -6.33 -2.64
C LEU A 86 -24.83 -5.70 -2.23
N SER A 87 -24.86 -4.39 -2.15
CA SER A 87 -26.12 -3.64 -2.15
C SER A 87 -26.82 -3.75 -3.51
N LYS A 88 -28.11 -3.43 -3.55
CA LYS A 88 -28.86 -3.41 -4.82
C LYS A 88 -28.22 -2.44 -5.82
N GLU A 89 -27.81 -1.27 -5.37
CA GLU A 89 -27.15 -0.26 -6.21
C GLU A 89 -25.80 -0.76 -6.74
N GLU A 90 -24.99 -1.37 -5.89
CA GLU A 90 -23.71 -1.94 -6.29
C GLU A 90 -23.87 -3.06 -7.32
N ALA A 91 -24.85 -3.94 -7.13
CA ALA A 91 -25.12 -5.02 -8.08
C ALA A 91 -25.59 -4.49 -9.45
N VAL A 92 -26.48 -3.49 -9.45
CA VAL A 92 -26.93 -2.82 -10.68
C VAL A 92 -25.75 -2.13 -11.40
N ASN A 93 -24.91 -1.42 -10.65
CA ASN A 93 -23.74 -0.76 -11.22
C ASN A 93 -22.72 -1.76 -11.75
N ALA A 94 -22.54 -2.90 -11.07
CA ALA A 94 -21.66 -3.97 -11.53
C ALA A 94 -22.12 -4.54 -12.88
N ILE A 95 -23.42 -4.74 -13.09
CA ILE A 95 -23.95 -5.20 -14.39
C ILE A 95 -23.74 -4.12 -15.46
N LYS A 96 -24.05 -2.85 -15.19
CA LYS A 96 -23.87 -1.74 -16.14
C LYS A 96 -22.42 -1.57 -16.58
N ASN A 97 -21.47 -1.66 -15.64
CA ASN A 97 -20.04 -1.50 -15.91
C ASN A 97 -19.42 -2.71 -16.65
N ASN A 98 -20.15 -3.83 -16.70
CA ASN A 98 -19.76 -5.04 -17.42
C ASN A 98 -20.78 -5.36 -18.54
N SER A 99 -21.60 -4.37 -18.93
CA SER A 99 -22.62 -4.49 -19.98
C SER A 99 -22.00 -4.74 -21.34
#